data_AF-A0A3D5V0G6-F1
#
_entry.id   AF-A0A3D5V0G6-F1
#
_cell.length_a   1.000
_cell.length_b   1.000
_cell.length_c   1.000
_cell.angle_alpha   90.00
_cell.angle_beta   90.00
_cell.angle_gamma   90.00
#
_symmetry.space_group_name_H-M   'P 1'
#
loop_
_entity.id
_entity.type
_entity.pdbx_description
1 polymer ?
#
loop_
_entity_poly.entity_id
_entity_poly.type
_entity_poly.pdbx_seq_one_letter_code
_entity_poly.pdbx_strand_id
1 'polypeptide(L)' 'MERAAKYAENSLTLAGAVAMGTGVMIGAGIFALTGQVAEFAGSLFPMAFLLA' A
#
# COMPACT_ATOMS: atom_id res chain seq x y z
N MET A 1 5.75 -15.19 23.58
CA MET A 1 7.14 -14.77 23.28
C MET A 1 7.06 -13.54 22.39
N GLU A 2 7.45 -12.38 22.92
CA GLU A 2 7.59 -11.16 22.11
C GLU A 2 8.90 -11.27 21.30
N ARG A 3 8.81 -11.33 19.97
CA ARG A 3 9.99 -11.27 19.10
C ARG A 3 10.37 -9.80 18.96
N ALA A 4 11.33 -9.33 19.74
CA ALA A 4 11.90 -8.00 19.56
C ALA A 4 12.69 -7.97 18.24
N ALA A 5 12.22 -7.19 17.26
CA ALA A 5 12.96 -6.96 16.03
C ALA A 5 14.23 -6.16 16.36
N LYS A 6 15.41 -6.74 16.09
CA LYS A 6 16.67 -5.99 16.18
C LYS A 6 16.72 -4.99 15.03
N TYR A 7 16.55 -3.71 15.34
CA TYR A 7 16.76 -2.62 14.39
C TYR A 7 18.23 -2.56 13.98
N ALA A 8 18.48 -2.52 12.67
CA ALA A 8 19.80 -2.31 12.09
C ALA A 8 19.83 -0.91 11.45
N GLU A 9 20.75 -0.07 11.92
CA GLU A 9 20.93 1.28 11.39
C GLU A 9 21.37 1.24 9.92
N ASN A 10 20.85 2.16 9.08
CA ASN A 10 21.10 2.23 7.63
C ASN A 10 20.66 0.98 6.83
N SER A 11 19.78 0.15 7.38
CA SER A 11 19.24 -1.03 6.70
C SER A 11 18.30 -0.72 5.53
N LEU A 12 17.83 0.53 5.40
CA LEU A 12 16.91 0.95 4.34
C LEU A 12 17.63 1.85 3.33
N THR A 13 17.75 1.35 2.09
CA THR A 13 18.26 2.14 0.97
C THR A 13 17.18 3.09 0.44
N LEU A 14 17.56 4.14 -0.29
CA LEU A 14 16.58 5.06 -0.91
C LEU A 14 15.56 4.32 -1.79
N ALA A 15 16.02 3.38 -2.61
CA ALA A 15 15.15 2.52 -3.41
C ALA A 15 14.27 1.62 -2.54
N GLY A 16 14.81 1.09 -1.44
CA GLY A 16 14.05 0.30 -0.47
C GLY A 16 12.94 1.10 0.21
N ALA A 17 13.22 2.36 0.56
CA ALA A 17 12.22 3.26 1.16
C ALA A 17 11.10 3.60 0.17
N VAL A 18 11.44 3.88 -1.10
CA VAL A 18 10.45 4.14 -2.15
C VAL A 18 9.61 2.89 -2.42
N ALA A 19 10.24 1.73 -2.61
CA ALA A 19 9.54 0.47 -2.83
C ALA A 19 8.64 0.11 -1.64
N MET A 20 9.11 0.32 -0.41
CA MET A 20 8.32 0.08 0.79
C MET A 20 7.11 1.03 0.86
N GLY A 21 7.30 2.34 0.63
CA GLY A 21 6.23 3.32 0.66
C GLY A 21 5.17 3.07 -0.40
N THR A 22 5.58 2.88 -1.66
CA THR A 22 4.66 2.61 -2.77
C THR A 22 3.94 1.27 -2.59
N GLY A 23 4.66 0.21 -2.17
CA GLY A 23 4.06 -1.10 -1.91
C GLY A 23 2.99 -1.07 -0.82
N VAL A 24 3.23 -0.32 0.26
CA VAL A 24 2.27 -0.16 1.36
C VAL A 24 1.04 0.65 0.92
N MET A 25 1.21 1.77 0.22
CA MET A 25 0.06 2.58 -0.23
C MET A 25 -0.81 1.86 -1.25
N ILE A 26 -0.21 1.16 -2.21
CA ILE A 26 -0.95 0.34 -3.19
C ILE A 26 -1.64 -0.82 -2.48
N GLY A 27 -0.93 -1.52 -1.58
CA GLY A 27 -1.50 -2.64 -0.82
C GLY A 27 -2.68 -2.20 0.04
N ALA A 28 -2.56 -1.09 0.76
CA ALA A 28 -3.64 -0.55 1.57
C ALA A 28 -4.82 -0.04 0.71
N GLY A 29 -4.54 0.70 -0.36
CA GLY A 29 -5.59 1.26 -1.22
C GLY A 29 -6.32 0.19 -2.02
N ILE A 30 -5.60 -0.64 -2.78
CA ILE A 30 -6.20 -1.65 -3.64
C ILE A 30 -6.72 -2.83 -2.82
N PHE A 31 -5.91 -3.50 -2.01
CA PHE A 31 -6.39 -4.72 -1.35
C PHE A 31 -7.38 -4.46 -0.21
N ALA A 32 -7.27 -3.34 0.51
CA ALA A 32 -8.21 -3.07 1.62
C ALA A 32 -9.52 -2.41 1.16
N LEU A 33 -9.49 -1.54 0.14
CA LEU A 33 -10.67 -0.76 -0.24
C LEU A 33 -11.39 -1.30 -1.48
N THR A 34 -10.72 -1.99 -2.41
CA THR A 34 -11.34 -2.42 -3.68
C THR A 34 -12.57 -3.31 -3.47
N GLY A 35 -12.63 -4.13 -2.42
CA GLY A 35 -13.79 -5.01 -2.18
C GLY A 35 -15.11 -4.24 -2.03
N GLN A 36 -15.21 -3.35 -1.03
CA GLN A 36 -16.43 -2.58 -0.77
C GLN A 36 -16.55 -1.36 -1.68
N VAL A 37 -15.43 -0.73 -2.04
CA VAL A 37 -15.44 0.46 -2.90
C VAL A 37 -15.75 0.10 -4.35
N ALA A 38 -15.34 -1.07 -4.87
CA ALA A 38 -15.73 -1.48 -6.22
C ALA A 38 -17.23 -1.81 -6.32
N GLU A 39 -17.84 -2.35 -5.25
CA GLU A 39 -19.28 -2.58 -5.21
C GLU A 39 -20.06 -1.26 -5.26
N PHE A 40 -19.59 -0.22 -4.58
CA PHE A 40 -20.19 1.13 -4.62
C PHE A 40 -19.86 1.93 -5.89
N ALA A 41 -18.64 1.83 -6.41
CA ALA A 41 -18.17 2.61 -7.57
C ALA A 41 -18.55 1.97 -8.92
N GLY A 42 -18.90 0.68 -8.94
CA GLY A 42 -19.28 -0.04 -10.15
C GLY A 42 -18.24 0.09 -11.27
N SER A 43 -18.69 0.35 -12.50
CA SER A 43 -17.81 0.48 -13.68
C SER A 43 -16.90 1.72 -13.65
N LEU A 44 -17.14 2.68 -12.75
CA LEU A 44 -16.34 3.90 -12.63
C LEU A 44 -15.12 3.74 -11.72
N PHE A 45 -14.99 2.59 -11.04
CA PHE A 45 -13.87 2.31 -10.14
C PHE A 45 -12.48 2.56 -10.76
N PRO A 46 -12.18 2.14 -12.01
CA PRO A 46 -10.87 2.40 -12.63
C PRO A 46 -10.60 3.90 -12.86
N MET A 47 -11.64 4.69 -13.13
CA MET A 47 -11.52 6.13 -13.31
C MET A 47 -11.17 6.85 -11.99
N ALA A 48 -11.66 6.36 -10.86
CA ALA A 48 -11.33 6.93 -9.55
C ALA A 48 -9.84 6.78 -9.19
N PHE A 49 -9.19 5.70 -9.63
CA PHE A 49 -7.75 5.49 -9.44
C PHE A 49 -6.87 6.28 -10.42
N LEU A 50 -7.39 6.64 -11.60
CA LEU A 50 -6.67 7.45 -12.58
C LEU A 50 -6.64 8.94 -12.20
N LEU A 51 -7.62 9.42 -11.42
CA LEU A 51 -7.74 10.81 -11.00
C LEU A 51 -7.05 11.12 -9.66
N ALA A 52 -6.73 10.09 -8.87
CA ALA A 52 -6.09 10.19 -7.56
C ALA A 52 -4.56 10.14 -7.69
#